data_AF-A0A955FSU2-F1
#
_entry.id   AF-A0A955FSU2-F1
#
_cell.length_a   1.000
_cell.length_b   1.000
_cell.length_c   1.000
_cell.angle_alpha   90.00
_cell.angle_beta   90.00
_cell.angle_gamma   90.00
#
_symmetry.space_group_name_H-M   'P 1'
#
loop_
_entity.id
_entity.type
_entity.pdbx_description
1 polymer ?
#
loop_
_entity_poly.entity_id
_entity_poly.type
_entity_poly.pdbx_seq_one_letter_code
_entity_poly.pdbx_strand_id
1 'polypeptide(L)'
;MNEAYFVEKLQSFYENKNKLTLREVNFSYGRPDLVILDIDKRKFKLREKREQFNTLLNRKFFEVLAIMPDVDDKDVIPISLNEISEKSGISHSYIRSSIINELKRGGFVKQVDKGYVKINGWVPIAKSVTAIEAKLSDWKGGIWQANRYSNVADKVYLAMPPEYIHRVDTEECKRKGVGLISFDPITKRHKVLVKPNSQRPEDRPVRNYVTELFLDQHSLLKM
;
A
#
# COMPACT_ATOMS: atom_id res chain seq x y z
N MET A 1 10.98 5.90 27.38
CA MET A 1 9.98 5.84 26.28
C MET A 1 10.16 4.53 25.54
N ASN A 2 9.08 3.85 25.14
CA ASN A 2 9.16 2.65 24.30
C ASN A 2 8.73 2.95 22.85
N GLU A 3 9.01 2.03 21.93
CA GLU A 3 8.73 2.21 20.49
C GLU A 3 7.23 2.34 20.21
N ALA A 4 6.38 1.55 20.88
CA ALA A 4 4.93 1.62 20.71
C ALA A 4 4.37 3.02 21.02
N TYR A 5 4.78 3.64 22.12
CA TYR A 5 4.40 5.00 22.47
C TYR A 5 4.92 6.02 21.46
N PHE A 6 6.17 5.86 20.99
CA PHE A 6 6.75 6.73 19.99
C PHE A 6 5.95 6.71 18.68
N VAL A 7 5.60 5.51 18.20
CA VAL A 7 4.78 5.30 16.99
C VAL A 7 3.38 5.87 17.16
N GLU A 8 2.74 5.67 18.33
CA GLU A 8 1.43 6.27 18.63
C GLU A 8 1.46 7.80 18.51
N LYS A 9 2.46 8.46 19.12
CA LYS A 9 2.58 9.92 19.03
C LYS A 9 2.89 10.41 17.63
N LEU A 10 3.69 9.65 16.88
CA LEU A 10 3.97 9.96 15.47
C LEU A 10 2.70 9.82 14.61
N GLN A 11 1.90 8.77 14.84
CA GLN A 11 0.61 8.57 14.18
C GLN A 11 -0.32 9.75 14.47
N SER A 12 -0.54 10.10 15.74
CA SER A 12 -1.38 11.23 16.12
C SER A 12 -0.89 12.55 15.52
N PHE A 13 0.42 12.75 15.37
CA PHE A 13 0.96 13.93 14.70
C PHE A 13 0.50 14.03 13.24
N TYR A 14 0.52 12.92 12.50
CA TYR A 14 0.07 12.88 11.11
C TYR A 14 -1.45 12.96 10.96
N GLU A 15 -2.21 12.28 11.84
CA GLU A 15 -3.68 12.34 11.85
C GLU A 15 -4.18 13.77 12.12
N ASN A 16 -3.55 14.50 13.06
CA ASN A 16 -3.85 15.92 13.32
C ASN A 16 -3.57 16.84 12.11
N LYS A 17 -2.83 16.35 11.10
CA LYS A 17 -2.61 17.02 9.81
C LYS A 17 -3.53 16.47 8.71
N ASN A 18 -4.64 15.83 9.09
CA ASN A 18 -5.62 15.22 8.20
C ASN A 18 -5.00 14.18 7.26
N LYS A 19 -4.01 13.42 7.74
CA LYS A 19 -3.46 12.27 7.01
C LYS A 19 -4.14 11.00 7.48
N LEU A 20 -4.41 10.10 6.54
CA LEU A 20 -4.86 8.77 6.87
C LEU A 20 -3.67 7.91 7.25
N THR A 21 -3.78 7.22 8.36
CA THR A 21 -2.70 6.37 8.88
C THR A 21 -3.20 5.00 9.27
N LEU A 22 -2.32 4.00 9.15
CA LEU A 22 -2.50 2.65 9.68
C LEU A 22 -1.19 2.21 10.35
N ARG A 23 -1.28 1.35 11.37
CA ARG A 23 -0.11 0.70 12.00
C ARG A 23 -0.06 -0.77 11.62
N GLU A 24 1.12 -1.37 11.75
CA GLU A 24 1.30 -2.82 11.71
C GLU A 24 0.81 -3.47 10.38
N VAL A 25 0.92 -2.75 9.27
CA VAL A 25 0.39 -3.22 7.97
C VAL A 25 1.35 -4.25 7.36
N ASN A 26 0.85 -5.43 6.99
CA ASN A 26 1.69 -6.45 6.36
C ASN A 26 1.97 -6.12 4.88
N PHE A 27 3.22 -5.84 4.54
CA PHE A 27 3.68 -5.55 3.18
C PHE A 27 4.18 -6.79 2.44
N SER A 28 4.13 -7.99 3.00
CA SER A 28 4.87 -9.19 2.53
C SER A 28 6.41 -9.07 2.59
N TYR A 29 6.95 -7.85 2.51
CA TYR A 29 8.37 -7.52 2.65
C TYR A 29 8.76 -7.12 4.08
N GLY A 30 7.83 -7.30 5.02
CA GLY A 30 7.92 -6.89 6.42
C GLY A 30 6.67 -6.11 6.83
N ARG A 31 6.75 -5.46 7.98
CA ARG A 31 5.62 -4.77 8.59
C ARG A 31 6.06 -3.39 9.09
N PRO A 32 5.78 -2.31 8.36
CA PRO A 32 6.08 -0.96 8.83
C PRO A 32 5.28 -0.65 10.10
N ASP A 33 5.91 0.06 11.03
CA ASP A 33 5.25 0.52 12.26
C ASP A 33 4.12 1.49 11.95
N LEU A 34 4.30 2.34 10.93
CA LEU A 34 3.30 3.33 10.50
C LEU A 34 3.27 3.45 8.97
N VAL A 35 2.06 3.47 8.41
CA VAL A 35 1.80 3.69 6.99
C VAL A 35 0.87 4.88 6.84
N ILE A 36 1.16 5.75 5.89
CA ILE A 36 0.39 6.96 5.59
C ILE A 36 -0.12 6.87 4.16
N LEU A 37 -1.40 7.15 3.96
CA LEU A 37 -2.03 7.21 2.64
C LEU A 37 -2.42 8.65 2.29
N ASP A 38 -1.89 9.14 1.17
CA ASP A 38 -2.42 10.31 0.50
C ASP A 38 -3.42 9.88 -0.58
N ILE A 39 -4.65 10.39 -0.52
CA ILE A 39 -5.71 10.04 -1.47
C ILE A 39 -5.65 10.92 -2.72
N ASP A 40 -5.82 10.28 -3.87
CA ASP A 40 -6.16 10.93 -5.13
C ASP A 40 -7.67 11.15 -5.20
N LYS A 41 -8.10 12.38 -4.89
CA LYS A 41 -9.53 12.77 -4.89
C LYS A 41 -10.22 12.53 -6.23
N ARG A 42 -9.50 12.59 -7.36
CA ARG A 42 -10.09 12.36 -8.69
C ARG A 42 -10.42 10.88 -8.87
N LYS A 43 -9.49 10.01 -8.48
CA LYS A 43 -9.69 8.55 -8.52
C LYS A 43 -10.71 8.07 -7.51
N PHE A 44 -10.79 8.71 -6.35
CA PHE A 44 -11.85 8.45 -5.37
C PHE A 44 -13.24 8.72 -5.98
N LYS A 45 -13.46 9.89 -6.57
CA LYS A 45 -14.72 10.21 -7.30
C LYS A 45 -14.97 9.27 -8.48
N LEU A 46 -13.91 8.78 -9.14
CA LEU A 46 -14.07 7.80 -10.22
C LEU A 46 -14.56 6.44 -9.70
N ARG A 47 -14.11 6.00 -8.52
CA ARG A 47 -14.67 4.81 -7.87
C ARG A 47 -16.14 4.97 -7.54
N GLU A 48 -16.52 6.14 -7.04
CA GLU A 48 -17.91 6.49 -6.76
C GLU A 48 -18.79 6.33 -7.99
N LYS A 49 -18.39 6.96 -9.10
CA LYS A 49 -19.09 6.84 -10.38
C LYS A 49 -19.17 5.40 -10.90
N ARG A 50 -18.19 4.54 -10.57
CA ARG A 50 -18.11 3.15 -11.00
C ARG A 50 -18.68 2.16 -9.97
N GLU A 51 -19.23 2.64 -8.85
CA GLU A 51 -19.76 1.83 -7.75
C GLU A 51 -18.73 0.84 -7.17
N GLN A 52 -17.45 1.21 -7.16
CA GLN A 52 -16.32 0.36 -6.74
C GLN A 52 -15.89 0.56 -5.28
N PHE A 53 -16.85 0.61 -4.34
CA PHE A 53 -16.54 0.81 -2.91
C PHE A 53 -16.41 -0.49 -2.09
N ASN A 54 -16.81 -1.63 -2.65
CA ASN A 54 -16.54 -2.91 -2.03
C ASN A 54 -15.03 -3.16 -2.00
N THR A 55 -14.48 -3.27 -0.79
CA THR A 55 -13.04 -3.40 -0.60
C THR A 55 -12.53 -4.77 -1.02
N LEU A 56 -11.42 -4.80 -1.74
CA LEU A 56 -10.76 -6.03 -2.18
C LEU A 56 -9.66 -6.45 -1.18
N LEU A 57 -10.05 -7.05 -0.06
CA LEU A 57 -9.15 -7.38 1.07
C LEU A 57 -8.36 -8.68 0.91
N ASN A 58 -8.10 -9.10 -0.33
CA ASN A 58 -7.26 -10.24 -0.64
C ASN A 58 -6.26 -9.86 -1.72
N ARG A 59 -4.96 -9.91 -1.40
CA ARG A 59 -3.87 -9.63 -2.35
C ARG A 59 -4.01 -10.39 -3.67
N LYS A 60 -4.48 -11.64 -3.62
CA LYS A 60 -4.66 -12.51 -4.80
C LYS A 60 -5.66 -11.93 -5.81
N PHE A 61 -6.59 -11.09 -5.38
CA PHE A 61 -7.48 -10.36 -6.30
C PHE A 61 -6.69 -9.46 -7.24
N PHE A 62 -5.68 -8.76 -6.71
CA PHE A 62 -4.85 -7.87 -7.52
C PHE A 62 -3.85 -8.62 -8.39
N GLU A 63 -3.37 -9.79 -7.95
CA GLU A 63 -2.53 -10.66 -8.78
C GLU A 63 -3.31 -11.16 -10.01
N VAL A 64 -4.55 -11.62 -9.80
CA VAL A 64 -5.44 -12.03 -10.89
C VAL A 64 -5.80 -10.83 -11.77
N LEU A 65 -6.22 -9.69 -11.21
CA LEU A 65 -6.52 -8.50 -12.00
C LEU A 65 -5.31 -7.98 -12.79
N ALA A 66 -4.07 -8.16 -12.32
CA ALA A 66 -2.88 -7.71 -13.02
C ALA A 66 -2.64 -8.48 -14.34
N ILE A 67 -3.06 -9.74 -14.43
CA ILE A 67 -2.83 -10.60 -15.60
C ILE A 67 -4.03 -10.69 -16.55
N MET A 68 -5.21 -10.24 -16.11
CA MET A 68 -6.41 -10.27 -16.93
C MET A 68 -6.40 -9.16 -18.00
N PRO A 69 -6.97 -9.40 -19.19
CA PRO A 69 -7.18 -8.38 -20.20
C PRO A 69 -8.29 -7.40 -19.78
N ASP A 70 -8.28 -6.19 -20.31
CA ASP A 70 -9.37 -5.22 -20.13
C ASP A 70 -10.41 -5.35 -21.25
N VAL A 71 -11.68 -5.18 -20.92
CA VAL A 71 -12.78 -5.24 -21.92
C VAL A 71 -12.63 -4.17 -23.00
N ASP A 72 -12.01 -3.04 -22.65
CA ASP A 72 -11.81 -1.90 -23.54
C ASP A 72 -10.56 -2.07 -24.42
N ASP A 73 -9.78 -3.14 -24.24
CA ASP A 73 -8.63 -3.44 -25.10
C ASP A 73 -9.10 -3.79 -26.52
N LYS A 74 -8.37 -3.28 -27.53
CA LYS A 74 -8.61 -3.63 -28.93
C LYS A 74 -8.36 -5.12 -29.14
N ASP A 75 -9.30 -5.81 -29.78
CA ASP A 75 -9.23 -7.25 -30.07
C ASP A 75 -9.06 -8.11 -28.80
N VAL A 76 -9.78 -7.77 -27.73
CA VAL A 76 -9.72 -8.46 -26.43
C VAL A 76 -9.96 -9.96 -26.55
N ILE A 77 -9.02 -10.76 -26.04
CA ILE A 77 -9.14 -12.21 -25.93
C ILE A 77 -9.39 -12.56 -24.46
N PRO A 78 -10.58 -13.08 -24.08
CA PRO A 78 -10.87 -13.46 -22.70
C PRO A 78 -9.89 -14.52 -22.17
N ILE A 79 -9.37 -14.31 -20.95
CA ILE A 79 -8.43 -15.26 -20.33
C ILE A 79 -9.19 -16.43 -19.67
N SER A 80 -8.74 -17.66 -19.90
CA SER A 80 -9.36 -18.85 -19.31
C SER A 80 -8.95 -19.06 -17.83
N LEU A 81 -9.69 -19.91 -17.11
CA LEU A 81 -9.31 -20.28 -15.74
C LEU A 81 -7.94 -20.98 -15.69
N ASN A 82 -7.59 -21.77 -16.71
CA ASN A 82 -6.32 -22.50 -16.78
C ASN A 82 -5.16 -21.50 -16.89
N GLU A 83 -5.27 -20.55 -17.79
CA GLU A 83 -4.25 -19.51 -17.95
C GLU A 83 -4.12 -18.64 -16.70
N ILE A 84 -5.22 -18.30 -16.01
CA ILE A 84 -5.16 -17.58 -14.73
C ILE A 84 -4.40 -18.43 -13.70
N SER A 85 -4.70 -19.73 -13.58
CA SER A 85 -4.05 -20.65 -12.65
C SER A 85 -2.56 -20.77 -12.92
N GLU A 86 -2.17 -20.96 -14.17
CA GLU A 86 -0.77 -21.11 -14.58
C GLU A 86 0.03 -19.82 -14.34
N LYS A 87 -0.52 -18.65 -14.72
CA LYS A 87 0.18 -17.37 -14.58
C LYS A 87 0.25 -16.87 -13.14
N SER A 88 -0.74 -17.19 -12.30
CA SER A 88 -0.78 -16.74 -10.90
C SER A 88 -0.21 -17.75 -9.90
N GLY A 89 -0.07 -19.02 -10.29
CA GLY A 89 0.27 -20.11 -9.37
C GLY A 89 -0.83 -20.45 -8.36
N ILE A 90 -2.03 -19.91 -8.52
CA ILE A 90 -3.17 -20.13 -7.62
C ILE A 90 -4.00 -21.31 -8.14
N SER A 91 -4.49 -22.17 -7.24
CA SER A 91 -5.27 -23.34 -7.64
C SER A 91 -6.59 -22.97 -8.34
N HIS A 92 -6.96 -23.76 -9.35
CA HIS A 92 -8.23 -23.69 -10.06
C HIS A 92 -9.47 -23.54 -9.18
N SER A 93 -9.56 -24.40 -8.16
CA SER A 93 -10.71 -24.41 -7.25
C SER A 93 -10.83 -23.08 -6.51
N TYR A 94 -9.72 -22.53 -6.02
CA TYR A 94 -9.72 -21.27 -5.29
C TYR A 94 -9.98 -20.06 -6.20
N ILE A 95 -9.41 -20.05 -7.42
CA ILE A 95 -9.69 -19.01 -8.42
C ILE A 95 -11.19 -18.96 -8.72
N ARG A 96 -11.79 -20.11 -9.03
CA ARG A 96 -13.19 -20.17 -9.43
C ARG A 96 -14.14 -19.82 -8.28
N SER A 97 -13.98 -20.51 -7.14
CA SER A 97 -14.93 -20.43 -6.03
C SER A 97 -14.85 -19.12 -5.24
N SER A 98 -13.65 -18.56 -5.09
CA SER A 98 -13.40 -17.41 -4.23
C SER A 98 -13.10 -16.17 -5.07
N ILE A 99 -12.02 -16.18 -5.87
CA ILE A 99 -11.51 -14.97 -6.53
C ILE A 99 -12.46 -14.45 -7.61
N ILE A 100 -12.78 -15.27 -8.61
CA ILE A 100 -13.62 -14.85 -9.74
C ILE A 100 -15.03 -14.52 -9.28
N ASN A 101 -15.60 -15.30 -8.36
CA ASN A 101 -16.92 -15.02 -7.82
C ASN A 101 -16.97 -13.67 -7.09
N GLU A 102 -15.97 -13.35 -6.27
CA GLU A 102 -15.90 -12.04 -5.60
C GLU A 102 -15.67 -10.89 -6.57
N LEU A 103 -14.74 -11.04 -7.52
CA LEU A 103 -14.48 -10.02 -8.53
C LEU A 103 -15.69 -9.77 -9.44
N LYS A 104 -16.47 -10.81 -9.77
CA LYS A 104 -17.74 -10.68 -10.50
C LYS A 104 -18.79 -9.94 -9.67
N ARG A 105 -19.00 -10.34 -8.41
CA ARG A 105 -19.95 -9.67 -7.49
C ARG A 105 -19.59 -8.20 -7.27
N GLY A 106 -18.29 -7.88 -7.21
CA GLY A 106 -17.79 -6.51 -7.08
C GLY A 106 -17.77 -5.70 -8.38
N GLY A 107 -18.23 -6.24 -9.50
CA GLY A 107 -18.28 -5.51 -10.78
C GLY A 107 -16.90 -5.21 -11.39
N PHE A 108 -15.87 -5.99 -11.06
CA PHE A 108 -14.51 -5.84 -11.58
C PHE A 108 -14.21 -6.80 -12.74
N VAL A 109 -14.94 -7.91 -12.83
CA VAL A 109 -14.73 -8.96 -13.83
C VAL A 109 -16.08 -9.39 -14.41
N LYS A 110 -16.11 -9.66 -15.72
CA LYS A 110 -17.22 -10.37 -16.36
C LYS A 110 -16.71 -11.62 -17.08
N GLN A 111 -17.60 -12.58 -17.25
CA GLN A 111 -17.36 -13.73 -18.10
C GLN A 111 -17.79 -13.39 -19.53
N VAL A 112 -16.94 -13.71 -20.50
CA VAL A 112 -17.22 -13.58 -21.94
C VAL A 112 -16.87 -14.92 -22.58
N ASP A 113 -17.84 -15.54 -23.23
CA ASP A 113 -17.76 -16.91 -23.73
C ASP A 113 -17.25 -17.88 -22.64
N LYS A 114 -16.08 -18.48 -22.86
CA LYS A 114 -15.44 -19.45 -21.95
C LYS A 114 -14.35 -18.83 -21.06
N GLY A 115 -14.10 -17.52 -21.19
CA GLY A 115 -13.05 -16.82 -20.46
C GLY A 115 -13.57 -15.62 -19.66
N TYR A 116 -12.64 -14.82 -19.15
CA TYR A 116 -12.91 -13.69 -18.29
C TYR A 116 -12.17 -12.45 -18.77
N VAL A 117 -12.78 -11.28 -18.57
CA VAL A 117 -12.16 -9.98 -18.82
C VAL A 117 -12.44 -9.05 -17.64
N LYS A 118 -11.54 -8.09 -17.40
CA LYS A 118 -11.82 -7.00 -16.46
C LYS A 118 -12.84 -6.06 -17.06
N ILE A 119 -13.69 -5.52 -16.20
CA ILE A 119 -14.61 -4.44 -16.52
C ILE A 119 -14.40 -3.31 -15.53
N ASN A 120 -14.61 -2.08 -16.00
CA ASN A 120 -14.52 -0.88 -15.15
C ASN A 120 -13.19 -0.75 -14.41
N GLY A 121 -12.10 -1.39 -14.89
CA GLY A 121 -10.81 -1.67 -14.24
C GLY A 121 -10.55 -1.03 -12.87
N TRP A 122 -10.10 -1.83 -11.89
CA TRP A 122 -9.88 -1.37 -10.52
C TRP A 122 -9.12 -0.04 -10.44
N VAL A 123 -9.71 0.93 -9.74
CA VAL A 123 -9.19 2.30 -9.67
C VAL A 123 -8.37 2.51 -8.39
N PRO A 124 -7.04 2.66 -8.42
CA PRO A 124 -6.24 2.91 -7.20
C PRO A 124 -6.51 4.29 -6.60
N ILE A 125 -7.12 4.38 -5.42
CA ILE A 125 -7.36 5.70 -4.78
C ILE A 125 -6.08 6.32 -4.19
N ALA A 126 -5.00 5.56 -4.05
CA ALA A 126 -3.73 6.02 -3.51
C ALA A 126 -3.02 6.97 -4.49
N LYS A 127 -2.86 8.24 -4.11
CA LYS A 127 -1.90 9.16 -4.74
C LYS A 127 -0.47 8.77 -4.36
N SER A 128 -0.23 8.53 -3.07
CA SER A 128 1.03 7.98 -2.58
C SER A 128 0.84 7.22 -1.27
N VAL A 129 1.63 6.17 -1.09
CA VAL A 129 1.79 5.39 0.14
C VAL A 129 3.16 5.72 0.73
N THR A 130 3.20 6.13 2.00
CA THR A 130 4.45 6.34 2.74
C THR A 130 4.55 5.33 3.87
N ALA A 131 5.65 4.59 3.94
CA ALA A 131 5.92 3.69 5.06
C ALA A 131 7.00 4.28 5.98
N ILE A 132 6.83 4.11 7.29
CA ILE A 132 7.75 4.60 8.30
C ILE A 132 8.09 3.44 9.23
N GLU A 133 9.38 3.16 9.36
CA GLU A 133 9.93 2.36 10.45
C GLU A 133 10.36 3.31 11.57
N ALA A 134 10.00 3.02 12.80
CA ALA A 134 10.41 3.76 13.98
C ALA A 134 11.47 2.98 14.75
N LYS A 135 12.53 3.66 15.18
CA LYS A 135 13.55 3.08 16.08
C LYS A 135 13.90 4.05 17.18
N LEU A 136 14.11 3.52 18.38
CA LEU A 136 14.72 4.31 19.45
C LEU A 136 16.24 4.34 19.33
N SER A 137 16.91 3.30 18.82
CA SER A 137 18.37 3.26 18.80
C SER A 137 19.00 2.55 17.60
N ASP A 138 18.46 1.39 17.18
CA ASP A 138 19.02 0.59 16.08
C ASP A 138 18.68 1.15 14.70
N TRP A 139 19.35 2.25 14.35
CA TRP A 139 19.15 2.92 13.07
C TRP A 139 19.60 2.06 11.88
N LYS A 140 20.61 1.20 12.05
CA LYS A 140 21.12 0.34 10.97
C LYS A 140 20.06 -0.68 10.57
N GLY A 141 19.51 -1.41 11.54
CA GLY A 141 18.37 -2.31 11.31
C GLY A 141 17.17 -1.57 10.73
N GLY A 142 16.88 -0.38 11.28
CA GLY A 142 15.79 0.48 10.80
C GLY A 142 15.90 0.87 9.32
N ILE A 143 17.08 1.27 8.83
CA ILE A 143 17.30 1.58 7.41
C ILE A 143 17.06 0.35 6.54
N TRP A 144 17.58 -0.82 6.94
CA TRP A 144 17.38 -2.07 6.18
C TRP A 144 15.90 -2.47 6.13
N GLN A 145 15.17 -2.35 7.24
CA GLN A 145 13.73 -2.63 7.28
C GLN A 145 12.96 -1.65 6.40
N ALA A 146 13.19 -0.34 6.56
CA ALA A 146 12.53 0.70 5.78
C ALA A 146 12.78 0.57 4.27
N ASN A 147 14.01 0.25 3.87
CA ASN A 147 14.35 0.06 2.46
C ASN A 147 13.54 -1.09 1.82
N ARG A 148 13.26 -2.19 2.53
CA ARG A 148 12.42 -3.28 2.00
C ARG A 148 11.00 -2.84 1.67
N TYR A 149 10.45 -1.89 2.42
CA TYR A 149 9.09 -1.38 2.20
C TYR A 149 8.94 -0.61 0.89
N SER A 150 10.06 -0.23 0.26
CA SER A 150 10.09 0.50 -1.00
C SER A 150 9.55 -0.33 -2.19
N ASN A 151 9.46 -1.66 -2.05
CA ASN A 151 8.73 -2.54 -2.97
C ASN A 151 7.24 -2.19 -3.09
N VAL A 152 6.66 -1.59 -2.04
CA VAL A 152 5.22 -1.35 -1.89
C VAL A 152 4.90 0.15 -1.73
N ALA A 153 5.70 0.89 -0.97
CA ALA A 153 5.49 2.30 -0.69
C ALA A 153 6.22 3.21 -1.69
N ASP A 154 5.60 4.34 -2.01
CA ASP A 154 6.17 5.37 -2.87
C ASP A 154 7.31 6.13 -2.17
N LYS A 155 7.28 6.18 -0.82
CA LYS A 155 8.29 6.81 0.04
C LYS A 155 8.49 5.96 1.29
N VAL A 156 9.73 5.86 1.75
CA VAL A 156 10.08 5.14 2.98
C VAL A 156 10.93 5.99 3.91
N TYR A 157 10.67 5.93 5.21
CA TYR A 157 11.41 6.67 6.22
C TYR A 157 11.84 5.79 7.38
N LEU A 158 12.97 6.16 7.97
CA LEU A 158 13.31 5.87 9.35
C LEU A 158 12.93 7.08 10.21
N ALA A 159 12.15 6.88 11.27
CA ALA A 159 11.85 7.90 12.27
C ALA A 159 12.54 7.57 13.60
N MET A 160 13.21 8.55 14.19
CA MET A 160 13.90 8.40 15.48
C MET A 160 13.75 9.67 16.33
N PRO A 161 13.91 9.56 17.66
CA PRO A 161 13.83 10.72 18.51
C PRO A 161 15.12 11.56 18.45
N PRO A 162 15.07 12.87 18.75
CA PRO A 162 16.20 13.79 18.55
C PRO A 162 17.46 13.39 19.31
N GLU A 163 17.34 12.77 20.48
CA GLU A 163 18.45 12.33 21.32
C GLU A 163 19.31 11.24 20.68
N TYR A 164 18.80 10.50 19.70
CA TYR A 164 19.54 9.42 19.03
C TYR A 164 19.82 9.69 17.54
N ILE A 165 19.18 10.72 16.97
CA ILE A 165 19.26 11.02 15.53
C ILE A 165 20.70 11.36 15.06
N HIS A 166 21.52 11.92 15.95
CA HIS A 166 22.91 12.30 15.65
C HIS A 166 23.82 11.10 15.36
N ARG A 167 23.39 9.87 15.71
CA ARG A 167 24.14 8.63 15.47
C ARG A 167 23.94 8.06 14.07
N VAL A 168 22.94 8.55 13.35
CA VAL A 168 22.54 8.01 12.05
C VAL A 168 23.49 8.51 10.98
N ASP A 169 24.04 7.59 10.18
CA ASP A 169 24.76 7.93 8.97
C ASP A 169 23.77 8.37 7.88
N THR A 170 23.73 9.68 7.59
CA THR A 170 22.81 10.23 6.60
C THR A 170 23.17 9.85 5.17
N GLU A 171 24.43 9.52 4.88
CA GLU A 171 24.84 9.06 3.54
C GLU A 171 24.34 7.64 3.29
N GLU A 172 24.34 6.79 4.32
CA GLU A 172 23.73 5.45 4.23
C GLU A 172 22.22 5.54 3.95
N CYS A 173 21.50 6.46 4.62
CA CYS A 173 20.09 6.74 4.31
C CYS A 173 19.89 7.10 2.83
N LYS A 174 20.66 8.07 2.32
CA LYS A 174 20.57 8.53 0.92
C LYS A 174 20.89 7.40 -0.06
N ARG A 175 21.96 6.64 0.18
CA ARG A 175 22.39 5.51 -0.65
C ARG A 175 21.30 4.44 -0.75
N LYS A 176 20.56 4.21 0.32
CA LYS A 176 19.42 3.28 0.38
C LYS A 176 18.08 3.89 -0.05
N GLY A 177 18.06 5.18 -0.40
CA GLY A 177 16.83 5.92 -0.73
C GLY A 177 15.86 6.11 0.43
N VAL A 178 16.30 5.90 1.66
CA VAL A 178 15.48 5.99 2.89
C VAL A 178 15.55 7.41 3.43
N GLY A 179 14.39 8.03 3.66
CA GLY A 179 14.32 9.33 4.33
C GLY A 179 14.58 9.20 5.84
N LEU A 180 15.00 10.29 6.46
CA LEU A 180 15.26 10.34 7.91
C LEU A 180 14.42 11.42 8.57
N ILE A 181 13.61 11.03 9.55
CA ILE A 181 12.76 11.91 10.34
C ILE A 181 13.31 11.94 11.78
N SER A 182 13.54 13.16 12.28
CA SER A 182 13.65 13.43 13.71
C SER A 182 12.27 13.82 14.24
N PHE A 183 11.76 13.11 15.24
CA PHE A 183 10.47 13.40 15.85
C PHE A 183 10.55 13.40 17.37
N ASP A 184 10.17 14.50 18.00
CA ASP A 184 10.03 14.61 19.44
C ASP A 184 8.56 14.38 19.83
N PRO A 185 8.21 13.31 20.56
CA PRO A 185 6.83 13.00 20.92
C PRO A 185 6.25 13.90 22.01
N ILE A 186 7.08 14.61 22.78
CA ILE A 186 6.65 15.54 23.84
C ILE A 186 6.35 16.90 23.22
N THR A 187 7.33 17.47 22.51
CA THR A 187 7.19 18.82 21.92
C THR A 187 6.47 18.80 20.57
N LYS A 188 6.22 17.61 20.00
CA LYS A 188 5.68 17.37 18.65
C LYS A 188 6.53 17.99 17.54
N ARG A 189 7.81 18.32 17.81
CA ARG A 189 8.74 18.82 16.80
C ARG A 189 9.05 17.69 15.82
N HIS A 190 8.82 17.97 14.54
CA HIS A 190 9.02 17.02 13.45
C HIS A 190 9.91 17.66 12.39
N LYS A 191 11.06 17.05 12.11
CA LYS A 191 12.02 17.54 11.11
C LYS A 191 12.46 16.40 10.19
N VAL A 192 12.29 16.60 8.88
CA VAL A 192 12.87 15.73 7.87
C VAL A 192 14.32 16.16 7.65
N LEU A 193 15.27 15.30 8.02
CA LEU A 193 16.71 15.54 7.86
C LEU A 193 17.22 15.04 6.50
N VAL A 194 16.69 13.91 6.03
CA VAL A 194 16.97 13.35 4.71
C VAL A 194 15.65 13.12 4.01
N LYS A 195 15.52 13.63 2.78
CA LYS A 195 14.36 13.35 1.94
C LYS A 195 14.52 11.95 1.32
N PRO A 196 13.45 11.13 1.27
CA PRO A 196 13.51 9.82 0.64
C PRO A 196 13.57 9.98 -0.88
N ASN A 197 14.06 8.95 -1.55
CA ASN A 197 13.84 8.84 -2.98
C ASN A 197 12.36 8.50 -3.20
N SER A 198 11.70 9.24 -4.09
CA SER A 198 10.36 8.85 -4.54
C SER A 198 10.52 7.80 -5.62
N GLN A 199 9.90 6.64 -5.43
CA GLN A 199 9.97 5.56 -6.41
C GLN A 199 8.60 5.00 -6.73
N ARG A 200 8.52 4.35 -7.89
CA ARG A 200 7.33 3.61 -8.29
C ARG A 200 7.40 2.24 -7.62
N PRO A 201 6.37 1.84 -6.85
CA PRO A 201 6.37 0.52 -6.22
C PRO A 201 6.43 -0.61 -7.25
N GLU A 202 7.28 -1.59 -6.97
CA GLU A 202 7.51 -2.76 -7.82
C GLU A 202 6.34 -3.75 -7.68
N ASP A 203 5.95 -4.10 -6.45
CA ASP A 203 4.81 -4.98 -6.17
C ASP A 203 3.51 -4.17 -6.06
N ARG A 204 2.95 -3.84 -7.24
CA ARG A 204 1.66 -3.15 -7.33
C ARG A 204 0.50 -3.95 -6.72
N PRO A 205 0.39 -5.29 -6.90
CA PRO A 205 -0.65 -6.06 -6.23
C PRO A 205 -0.68 -5.85 -4.71
N VAL A 206 0.47 -5.91 -4.03
CA VAL A 206 0.54 -5.64 -2.59
C VAL A 206 0.18 -4.19 -2.28
N ARG A 207 0.71 -3.22 -3.03
CA ARG A 207 0.38 -1.80 -2.85
C ARG A 207 -1.13 -1.54 -2.93
N ASN A 208 -1.79 -2.19 -3.89
CA ASN A 208 -3.22 -2.05 -4.11
C ASN A 208 -4.01 -2.65 -2.95
N TYR A 209 -3.62 -3.84 -2.49
CA TYR A 209 -4.15 -4.44 -1.27
C TYR A 209 -3.99 -3.54 -0.03
N VAL A 210 -2.79 -2.98 0.18
CA VAL A 210 -2.53 -2.03 1.28
C VAL A 210 -3.47 -0.83 1.18
N THR A 211 -3.75 -0.34 -0.03
CA THR A 211 -4.69 0.78 -0.24
C THR A 211 -6.12 0.41 0.16
N GLU A 212 -6.57 -0.82 -0.09
CA GLU A 212 -7.91 -1.29 0.32
C GLU A 212 -8.06 -1.39 1.83
N LEU A 213 -6.98 -1.70 2.57
CA LEU A 213 -7.03 -1.71 4.04
C LEU A 213 -7.40 -0.34 4.61
N PHE A 214 -6.94 0.75 3.98
CA PHE A 214 -7.34 2.10 4.38
C PHE A 214 -8.82 2.37 4.12
N LEU A 215 -9.35 1.93 2.97
CA LEU A 215 -10.77 2.04 2.66
C LEU A 215 -11.63 1.30 3.68
N ASP A 216 -11.19 0.13 4.12
CA ASP A 216 -11.95 -0.66 5.07
C ASP A 216 -11.96 -0.03 6.47
N GLN A 217 -10.81 0.42 6.95
CA GLN A 217 -10.65 0.92 8.32
C GLN A 217 -11.06 2.38 8.53
N HIS A 218 -11.08 3.20 7.48
CA HIS A 218 -11.49 4.61 7.58
C HIS A 218 -12.91 4.79 7.07
N SER A 219 -13.87 4.84 8.01
CA SER A 219 -15.29 5.11 7.73
C SER A 219 -15.54 6.41 6.95
N LEU A 220 -14.63 7.38 7.05
CA LEU A 220 -14.63 8.63 6.28
C LEU A 220 -14.53 8.43 4.75
N LEU A 221 -14.16 7.23 4.29
CA LEU A 221 -14.13 6.86 2.88
C LEU A 221 -15.34 6.04 2.43
N LYS A 222 -16.21 5.67 3.38
CA LYS A 222 -17.45 4.91 3.17
C LYS A 222 -18.69 5.82 3.19
N MET A 223 -18.52 7.14 3.32
CA MET A 223 -19.54 8.20 3.17
C MET A 223 -19.37 8.93 1.84
#